data_AF-A0A7S2KJ27-F1
#
_entry.id   AF-A0A7S2KJ27-F1
#
_cell.length_a   1.000
_cell.length_b   1.000
_cell.length_c   1.000
_cell.angle_alpha   90.00
_cell.angle_beta   90.00
_cell.angle_gamma   90.00
#
_symmetry.space_group_name_H-M   'P 1'
#
loop_
_entity.id
_entity.type
_entity.pdbx_description
1 polymer ?
#
loop_
_entity_poly.entity_id
_entity_poly.type
_entity_poly.pdbx_seq_one_letter_code
_entity_poly.pdbx_strand_id
1 'polypeptide(L)'
;LILPHAVNHESLVVWPGKYVWRLSIDVMVLRCDGCVLDASSIAIREALQNTKLPKVQAVMEKGNDDANNGGSASKNDLLVDGDHHKAVSPCGAEDCPLVITVSVLSSPPSATDAVTSTTGSKRYKSIAIIDARTEEEACASTRECVTVDT
;
A
#
# COMPACT_ATOMS: atom_id res chain seq x y z
N LEU A 1 -2.74 5.39 3.46
CA LEU A 1 -1.97 4.70 2.41
C LEU A 1 -2.79 4.72 1.14
N ILE A 2 -2.30 5.42 0.12
CA ILE A 2 -2.98 5.62 -1.16
C ILE A 2 -2.62 4.38 -1.99
N LEU A 3 -3.56 3.41 -2.08
CA LEU A 3 -3.42 2.15 -2.81
C LEU A 3 -3.90 2.11 -4.28
N PRO A 4 -4.42 3.19 -4.94
CA PRO A 4 -5.00 3.07 -6.27
C PRO A 4 -3.99 2.68 -7.36
N HIS A 5 -2.69 2.71 -7.06
CA HIS A 5 -1.60 2.30 -7.95
C HIS A 5 -0.89 1.01 -7.50
N ALA A 6 -1.34 0.38 -6.41
CA ALA A 6 -0.66 -0.79 -5.86
C ALA A 6 -0.99 -2.10 -6.61
N VAL A 7 -2.10 -2.13 -7.35
CA VAL A 7 -2.53 -3.27 -8.17
C VAL A 7 -3.40 -2.78 -9.34
N ASN A 8 -3.41 -3.52 -10.44
CA ASN A 8 -4.31 -3.29 -11.56
C ASN A 8 -5.75 -3.74 -11.21
N HIS A 9 -6.65 -2.78 -11.02
CA HIS A 9 -8.05 -3.06 -10.66
C HIS A 9 -8.83 -3.86 -11.71
N GLU A 10 -8.53 -3.68 -13.01
CA GLU A 10 -9.19 -4.44 -14.08
C GLU A 10 -8.84 -5.92 -13.99
N SER A 11 -7.61 -6.24 -13.57
CA SER A 11 -7.15 -7.62 -13.38
C SER A 11 -7.84 -8.34 -12.22
N LEU A 12 -8.48 -7.60 -11.31
CA LEU A 12 -9.20 -8.15 -10.17
C LEU A 12 -10.64 -8.57 -10.53
N VAL A 13 -11.15 -8.19 -11.69
CA VAL A 13 -12.53 -8.47 -12.09
C VAL A 13 -12.67 -9.96 -12.42
N VAL A 14 -13.58 -10.65 -11.72
CA VAL A 14 -13.93 -12.06 -11.96
C VAL A 14 -15.13 -12.16 -12.90
N TRP A 15 -16.15 -11.34 -12.65
CA TRP A 15 -17.32 -11.19 -13.51
C TRP A 15 -17.68 -9.70 -13.59
N PRO A 16 -17.54 -9.06 -14.76
CA PRO A 16 -17.92 -7.66 -14.96
C PRO A 16 -19.32 -7.34 -14.42
N GLY A 17 -19.41 -6.32 -13.57
CA GLY A 17 -20.67 -5.87 -12.96
C GLY A 17 -21.25 -6.79 -11.88
N LYS A 18 -20.58 -7.89 -11.52
CA LYS A 18 -21.06 -8.82 -10.49
C LYS A 18 -20.01 -9.13 -9.41
N TYR A 19 -18.82 -9.56 -9.80
CA TYR A 19 -17.79 -10.04 -8.86
C TYR A 19 -16.41 -9.49 -9.20
N VAL A 20 -15.71 -9.04 -8.16
CA VAL A 20 -14.33 -8.56 -8.19
C VAL A 20 -13.62 -9.07 -6.95
N TRP A 21 -12.32 -9.35 -7.07
CA TRP A 21 -11.48 -9.61 -5.91
C TRP A 21 -11.38 -8.34 -5.07
N ARG A 22 -11.69 -8.46 -3.77
CA ARG A 22 -11.43 -7.42 -2.78
C ARG A 22 -10.21 -7.80 -1.96
N LEU A 23 -9.09 -7.14 -2.22
CA LEU A 23 -7.88 -7.28 -1.41
C LEU A 23 -8.05 -6.46 -0.13
N SER A 24 -7.73 -7.07 1.01
CA SER A 24 -7.70 -6.41 2.32
C SER A 24 -6.29 -6.59 2.88
N ILE A 25 -5.74 -5.51 3.44
CA ILE A 25 -4.36 -5.49 3.90
C ILE A 25 -4.38 -5.07 5.37
N ASP A 26 -3.95 -5.98 6.23
CA ASP A 26 -3.84 -5.76 7.66
C ASP A 26 -2.37 -5.71 8.04
N VAL A 27 -1.92 -4.58 8.60
CA VAL A 27 -0.55 -4.41 9.08
C VAL A 27 -0.54 -4.41 10.59
N MET A 28 0.20 -5.34 11.19
CA MET A 28 0.40 -5.45 12.63
C MET A 28 1.82 -5.04 13.00
N VAL A 29 1.96 -3.92 13.72
CA VAL A 29 3.26 -3.44 14.21
C VAL A 29 3.59 -4.15 15.52
N LEU A 30 4.60 -5.02 15.49
CA LEU A 30 5.03 -5.78 16.66
C LEU A 30 5.96 -4.97 17.58
N ARG A 31 6.86 -4.20 16.97
CA ARG A 31 7.79 -3.25 17.60
C ARG A 31 8.09 -2.17 16.58
N CYS A 32 8.26 -0.93 17.02
CA CYS A 32 8.80 0.13 16.19
C CYS A 32 9.85 0.92 16.94
N ASP A 33 10.84 1.41 16.20
CA ASP A 33 11.79 2.40 16.69
C ASP A 33 11.92 3.56 15.68
N GLY A 34 10.78 4.14 15.27
CA GLY A 34 10.69 5.07 14.16
C GLY A 34 10.26 4.41 12.84
N CYS A 35 10.03 5.24 11.83
CA CYS A 35 9.80 4.92 10.41
C CYS A 35 8.81 3.79 10.13
N VAL A 36 7.75 3.72 10.93
CA VAL A 36 6.69 2.70 10.81
C VAL A 36 6.04 2.72 9.43
N LEU A 37 5.89 3.90 8.83
CA LEU A 37 5.25 4.03 7.53
C LEU A 37 6.10 3.40 6.41
N ASP A 38 7.42 3.60 6.46
CA ASP A 38 8.39 3.05 5.52
C ASP A 38 8.40 1.52 5.62
N ALA A 39 8.56 1.01 6.84
CA ALA A 39 8.50 -0.43 7.11
C ALA A 39 7.14 -1.05 6.70
N SER A 40 6.04 -0.34 6.93
CA SER A 40 4.71 -0.78 6.49
C SER A 40 4.62 -0.83 4.97
N SER A 41 5.14 0.16 4.25
CA SER A 41 5.12 0.17 2.77
C SER A 41 5.88 -1.02 2.17
N ILE A 42 7.02 -1.38 2.75
CA ILE A 42 7.80 -2.56 2.36
C ILE A 42 7.00 -3.84 2.64
N ALA A 43 6.45 -3.98 3.85
CA ALA A 43 5.65 -5.14 4.22
C ALA A 43 4.42 -5.31 3.33
N ILE A 44 3.76 -4.21 2.96
CA ILE A 44 2.60 -4.20 2.07
C ILE A 44 2.99 -4.64 0.66
N ARG A 45 4.07 -4.09 0.10
CA ARG A 45 4.58 -4.49 -1.22
C ARG A 45 4.87 -5.99 -1.26
N GLU A 46 5.62 -6.50 -0.28
CA GLU A 46 5.94 -7.93 -0.19
C GLU A 46 4.69 -8.80 0.01
N ALA A 47 3.75 -8.36 0.84
CA ALA A 47 2.49 -9.08 1.02
C ALA A 47 1.69 -9.17 -0.28
N LEU A 48 1.62 -8.09 -1.06
CA LEU A 48 0.93 -8.07 -2.35
C LEU A 48 1.62 -8.97 -3.39
N GLN A 49 2.94 -8.90 -3.50
CA GLN A 49 3.70 -9.74 -4.45
C GLN A 49 3.55 -11.24 -4.14
N ASN A 50 3.49 -11.60 -2.86
CA ASN A 50 3.34 -12.97 -2.40
C ASN A 50 1.88 -13.45 -2.34
N THR A 51 0.89 -12.55 -2.41
CA THR A 51 -0.52 -12.91 -2.46
C THR A 51 -0.84 -13.68 -3.74
N LYS A 52 -1.62 -14.76 -3.63
CA LYS A 52 -2.09 -15.55 -4.76
C LYS A 52 -3.61 -15.59 -4.79
N LEU A 53 -4.18 -15.16 -5.91
CA LEU A 53 -5.61 -15.21 -6.19
C LEU A 53 -5.94 -16.58 -6.81
N PRO A 54 -6.81 -17.39 -6.19
CA PRO A 54 -7.22 -18.65 -6.79
C PRO A 54 -7.99 -18.41 -8.08
N LYS A 55 -7.88 -19.35 -9.02
CA LYS A 55 -8.64 -19.26 -10.27
C LYS A 55 -10.12 -19.48 -9.96
N VAL A 56 -10.98 -18.61 -10.47
CA VAL A 56 -12.44 -18.70 -10.28
C VAL A 56 -13.12 -18.73 -11.63
N GLN A 57 -14.13 -19.58 -11.78
CA GLN A 57 -14.97 -19.68 -12.96
C GLN A 57 -16.41 -19.30 -12.61
N ALA A 58 -16.97 -18.37 -13.37
CA ALA A 58 -18.39 -18.08 -13.29
C ALA A 58 -19.18 -19.20 -13.98
N VAL A 59 -20.09 -19.85 -13.24
CA VAL A 59 -20.99 -20.84 -13.82
C VAL A 59 -22.18 -20.09 -14.41
N MET A 60 -22.24 -20.05 -15.74
CA MET A 60 -23.45 -19.65 -16.44
C MET A 60 -24.31 -20.90 -16.63
N GLU A 61 -25.43 -20.98 -15.92
CA GLU A 61 -26.46 -21.96 -16.25
C GLU A 61 -27.01 -21.61 -17.63
N LYS A 62 -26.73 -22.44 -18.64
CA LYS A 62 -27.44 -22.38 -19.92
C LYS A 62 -28.89 -22.70 -19.60
N GLY A 63 -29.76 -21.71 -19.64
CA GLY A 63 -31.21 -21.92 -19.59
C GLY A 63 -31.61 -22.89 -20.67
N ASN A 64 -31.89 -24.14 -20.29
CA ASN A 64 -32.58 -25.09 -21.14
C ASN A 64 -34.04 -24.99 -20.74
N ASP A 65 -34.86 -24.45 -21.63
CA ASP A 65 -36.28 -24.17 -21.43
C ASP A 65 -37.14 -25.45 -21.42
N ASP A 66 -36.85 -26.40 -20.52
CA ASP A 66 -37.70 -27.56 -20.28
C ASP A 66 -38.16 -27.59 -18.81
N ALA A 67 -39.38 -27.11 -18.61
CA ALA A 67 -40.07 -27.08 -17.33
C ALA A 67 -40.33 -28.49 -16.80
N ASN A 68 -39.68 -28.88 -15.69
CA ASN A 68 -40.38 -29.56 -14.61
C ASN A 68 -39.61 -29.52 -13.27
N ASN A 69 -40.32 -29.05 -12.23
CA ASN A 69 -40.11 -29.31 -10.81
C ASN A 69 -38.92 -28.66 -10.06
N GLY A 70 -39.22 -27.53 -9.41
CA GLY A 70 -39.08 -27.46 -7.94
C GLY A 70 -37.68 -27.32 -7.34
N GLY A 71 -36.90 -26.33 -7.76
CA GLY A 71 -35.72 -25.89 -7.02
C GLY A 71 -35.32 -24.47 -7.42
N SER A 72 -35.52 -23.50 -6.54
CA SER A 72 -35.12 -22.10 -6.75
C SER A 72 -33.59 -21.99 -6.69
N ALA A 73 -32.90 -22.35 -7.76
CA ALA A 73 -31.47 -22.16 -7.88
C ALA A 73 -31.17 -20.66 -7.93
N SER A 74 -30.68 -20.12 -6.82
CA SER A 74 -30.22 -18.74 -6.79
C SER A 74 -28.92 -18.60 -7.59
N LYS A 75 -29.04 -18.02 -8.79
CA LYS A 75 -28.41 -16.72 -9.11
C LYS A 75 -26.88 -16.65 -8.93
N ASN A 76 -26.14 -16.90 -10.02
CA ASN A 76 -24.70 -16.64 -10.22
C ASN A 76 -23.73 -17.35 -9.24
N ASP A 77 -23.49 -18.64 -9.44
CA ASP A 77 -22.46 -19.37 -8.69
C ASP A 77 -21.04 -19.15 -9.24
N LEU A 78 -20.07 -19.11 -8.34
CA LEU A 78 -18.64 -19.08 -8.63
C LEU A 78 -18.02 -20.42 -8.21
N LEU A 79 -17.33 -21.08 -9.14
CA LEU A 79 -16.51 -22.25 -8.84
C LEU A 79 -15.07 -21.82 -8.64
N VAL A 80 -14.53 -22.05 -7.44
CA VAL A 80 -13.12 -21.82 -7.13
C VAL A 80 -12.33 -23.08 -7.51
N ASP A 81 -11.26 -22.92 -8.28
CA ASP A 81 -10.31 -23.99 -8.60
C ASP A 81 -9.44 -24.27 -7.37
N GLY A 82 -9.47 -25.51 -6.88
CA GLY A 82 -8.70 -25.92 -5.70
C GLY A 82 -7.21 -26.13 -5.96
N ASP A 83 -6.77 -26.07 -7.23
CA ASP A 83 -5.37 -26.21 -7.59
C ASP A 83 -4.60 -24.90 -7.38
N HIS A 84 -3.80 -24.84 -6.31
CA HIS A 84 -3.01 -23.67 -5.95
C HIS A 84 -1.93 -23.33 -7.00
N HIS A 85 -1.51 -24.28 -7.85
CA HIS A 85 -0.56 -24.01 -8.92
C HIS A 85 -1.15 -23.13 -10.03
N LYS A 86 -2.48 -23.02 -10.12
CA LYS A 86 -3.18 -22.13 -11.05
C LYS A 86 -3.48 -20.76 -10.46
N ALA A 87 -3.15 -20.53 -9.19
CA ALA A 87 -3.35 -19.24 -8.55
C ALA A 87 -2.32 -18.23 -9.07
N VAL A 88 -2.74 -16.99 -9.24
CA VAL A 88 -1.92 -15.93 -9.85
C VAL A 88 -1.74 -14.77 -8.89
N SER A 89 -0.59 -14.10 -8.92
CA SER A 89 -0.43 -12.86 -8.15
C SER A 89 -1.33 -11.77 -8.75
N PRO A 90 -1.86 -10.83 -7.93
CA PRO A 90 -2.50 -9.63 -8.45
C PRO A 90 -1.53 -8.90 -9.39
N CYS A 91 -1.98 -8.56 -10.60
CA CYS A 91 -1.17 -7.80 -11.55
C CYS A 91 -0.89 -6.39 -11.01
N GLY A 92 0.32 -5.86 -11.20
CA GLY A 92 0.73 -4.54 -10.71
C GLY A 92 1.17 -4.53 -9.24
N ALA A 93 1.13 -5.66 -8.54
CA ALA A 93 1.64 -5.78 -7.16
C ALA A 93 3.14 -5.45 -7.06
N GLU A 94 3.87 -5.69 -8.15
CA GLU A 94 5.28 -5.33 -8.35
C GLU A 94 5.53 -3.82 -8.27
N ASP A 95 4.56 -3.00 -8.69
CA ASP A 95 4.66 -1.54 -8.77
C ASP A 95 4.23 -0.85 -7.48
N CYS A 96 3.82 -1.60 -6.44
CA CYS A 96 3.30 -1.04 -5.20
C CYS A 96 4.30 -0.05 -4.56
N PRO A 97 3.98 1.24 -4.36
CA PRO A 97 4.95 2.27 -4.00
C PRO A 97 5.67 2.00 -2.67
N LEU A 98 6.95 2.41 -2.59
CA LEU A 98 7.68 2.50 -1.32
C LEU A 98 7.54 3.90 -0.75
N VAL A 99 7.41 3.97 0.58
CA VAL A 99 7.43 5.23 1.33
C VAL A 99 8.80 5.42 1.93
N ILE A 100 9.32 6.64 1.80
CA ILE A 100 10.54 7.11 2.46
C ILE A 100 10.16 8.32 3.32
N THR A 101 10.46 8.25 4.61
CA THR A 101 10.24 9.33 5.56
C THR A 101 11.52 10.13 5.78
N VAL A 102 11.39 11.46 5.68
CA VAL A 102 12.45 12.43 5.95
C VAL A 102 12.06 13.28 7.14
N SER A 103 12.85 13.23 8.21
CA SER A 103 12.70 14.06 9.40
C SER A 103 13.64 15.25 9.33
N VAL A 104 13.10 16.46 9.36
CA VAL A 104 13.87 17.71 9.31
C VAL A 104 13.98 18.30 10.71
N LEU A 105 15.20 18.40 11.23
CA LEU A 105 15.52 19.11 12.47
C LEU A 105 15.98 20.51 12.12
N SER A 106 15.41 21.52 12.78
CA SER A 106 15.77 22.92 12.55
C SER A 106 16.26 23.55 13.85
N SER A 107 17.42 24.22 13.80
CA SER A 107 17.92 25.00 14.93
C SER A 107 17.62 26.49 14.70
N PRO A 108 17.04 27.21 15.69
CA PRO A 108 16.95 28.65 15.62
C PRO A 108 18.36 29.27 15.55
N PRO A 109 18.52 30.42 14.87
CA PRO A 109 19.82 31.06 14.75
C PRO A 109 20.38 31.41 16.15
N SER A 110 21.59 30.92 16.45
CA SER A 110 22.26 31.19 17.72
C SER A 110 22.61 32.68 17.86
N ALA A 111 22.58 33.21 19.09
CA ALA A 111 23.01 34.58 19.39
C ALA A 111 24.48 34.84 19.00
N THR A 112 25.32 33.78 18.94
CA THR A 112 26.71 33.87 18.47
C THR A 112 26.86 34.03 16.96
N ASP A 113 25.88 33.58 16.15
CA ASP A 113 25.87 33.79 14.69
C ASP A 113 25.50 35.27 14.32
N ALA A 114 25.07 36.07 15.31
CA ALA A 114 24.71 37.48 15.13
C ALA A 114 25.93 38.43 15.12
N VAL A 115 27.08 38.01 15.64
CA VAL A 115 28.26 38.90 15.79
C VAL A 115 29.10 38.97 14.51
N THR A 116 28.96 38.00 13.59
CA THR A 116 29.84 37.86 12.40
C THR A 116 29.17 38.21 11.07
N SER A 117 27.87 38.57 11.05
CA SER A 117 27.12 38.82 9.81
C SER A 117 26.80 40.31 9.61
N THR A 118 27.76 41.06 9.06
CA THR A 118 27.57 42.49 8.75
C THR A 118 26.68 42.74 7.52
N THR A 119 26.43 41.75 6.66
CA THR A 119 25.52 41.84 5.50
C THR A 119 25.07 40.45 5.01
N GLY A 120 24.14 39.76 5.68
CA GLY A 120 23.68 38.47 5.16
C GLY A 120 22.52 37.84 5.93
N SER A 121 21.48 37.43 5.18
CA SER A 121 20.29 36.72 5.65
C SER A 121 20.62 35.62 6.67
N LYS A 122 20.06 35.70 7.88
CA LYS A 122 20.17 34.63 8.90
C LYS A 122 19.57 33.34 8.34
N ARG A 123 20.41 32.40 7.90
CA ARG A 123 19.95 31.09 7.45
C ARG A 123 19.68 30.21 8.66
N TYR A 124 18.47 29.65 8.73
CA TYR A 124 18.20 28.52 9.60
C TYR A 124 19.13 27.37 9.22
N LYS A 125 19.72 26.72 10.23
CA LYS A 125 20.46 25.46 10.04
C LYS A 125 19.45 24.33 10.15
N SER A 126 19.18 23.65 9.04
CA SER A 126 18.32 22.48 8.99
C SER A 126 19.15 21.23 8.68
N ILE A 127 18.83 20.13 9.35
CA ILE A 127 19.39 18.79 9.11
C ILE A 127 18.23 17.89 8.71
N ALA A 128 18.36 17.19 7.60
CA ALA A 128 17.41 16.16 7.19
C ALA A 128 17.99 14.79 7.57
N ILE A 129 17.17 13.96 8.22
CA ILE A 129 17.49 12.59 8.60
C ILE A 129 16.49 11.69 7.87
N ILE A 130 17.01 10.73 7.11
CA ILE A 130 16.21 9.67 6.47
C ILE A 130 16.22 8.47 7.42
N ASP A 131 15.09 7.79 7.54
CA ASP A 131 14.94 6.62 8.43
C ASP A 131 15.27 6.96 9.89
N ALA A 132 14.71 8.08 10.37
CA ALA A 132 14.96 8.58 11.71
C ALA A 132 14.43 7.63 12.79
N ARG A 133 15.19 7.48 13.88
CA ARG A 133 14.76 6.71 15.06
C ARG A 133 13.66 7.43 15.84
N THR A 134 12.98 6.74 16.77
CA THR A 134 11.88 7.33 17.56
C THR A 134 12.25 8.67 18.21
N GLU A 135 13.44 8.75 18.80
CA GLU A 135 13.94 9.96 19.46
C GLU A 135 14.27 11.09 18.48
N GLU A 136 14.75 10.77 17.29
CA GLU A 136 15.08 11.75 16.24
C GLU A 136 13.80 12.31 15.62
N GLU A 137 12.81 11.44 15.40
CA GLU A 137 11.47 11.82 14.96
C GLU A 137 10.75 12.71 15.97
N ALA A 138 10.90 12.42 17.27
CA ALA A 138 10.32 13.24 18.34
C ALA A 138 10.93 14.65 18.40
N CYS A 139 12.17 14.80 17.92
CA CYS A 139 12.86 16.09 17.84
C CYS A 139 12.68 16.78 16.48
N ALA A 140 12.02 16.14 15.51
CA ALA A 140 11.87 16.68 14.17
C ALA A 140 10.93 17.91 14.17
N SER A 141 11.38 18.98 13.54
CA SER A 141 10.55 20.17 13.29
C SER A 141 9.51 19.94 12.19
N THR A 142 9.78 19.03 11.26
CA THR A 142 8.86 18.64 10.19
C THR A 142 9.19 17.20 9.76
N ARG A 143 8.17 16.46 9.33
CA ARG A 143 8.33 15.14 8.71
C ARG A 143 7.66 15.16 7.36
N GLU A 144 8.40 14.75 6.34
CA GLU A 144 7.92 14.64 4.96
C GLU A 144 7.95 13.17 4.56
N CYS A 145 6.91 12.72 3.87
CA CYS A 145 6.83 11.35 3.36
C CYS A 145 6.80 11.42 1.84
N VAL A 146 7.76 10.77 1.20
CA VAL A 146 7.86 10.70 -0.25
C VAL A 146 7.54 9.27 -0.67
N THR A 147 6.60 9.12 -1.58
CA THR A 147 6.31 7.83 -2.22
C THR A 147 7.08 7.74 -3.52
N VAL A 148 7.75 6.62 -3.74
CA VAL A 148 8.48 6.34 -4.97
C VAL A 148 7.91 5.08 -5.60
N ASP A 149 7.46 5.23 -6.84
CA ASP A 149 7.12 4.10 -7.72
C ASP A 149 8.44 3.57 -8.31
N THR A 150 8.60 2.25 -8.36
CA THR A 150 9.86 1.59 -8.78
C THR A 150 9.67 0.78 -10.04
#